data_AF-A0A1I5W4R2-F1
#
_entry.id   AF-A0A1I5W4R2-F1
#
_cell.length_a   1.000
_cell.length_b   1.000
_cell.length_c   1.000
_cell.angle_alpha   90.00
_cell.angle_beta   90.00
_cell.angle_gamma   90.00
#
_symmetry.space_group_name_H-M   'P 1'
#
loop_
_entity.id
_entity.type
_entity.pdbx_description
1 polymer ?
#
loop_
_entity_poly.entity_id
_entity_poly.type
_entity_poly.pdbx_seq_one_letter_code
_entity_poly.pdbx_strand_id
1 'polypeptide(L)' 'MSIVYQTDKRSGITYAYESKSYWDKETKMPRCKRTLIGRVDPETGEIKPTD' A
#
# COMPACT_ATOMS: atom_id res chain seq x y z
N MET A 1 8.68 6.15 -5.26
CA MET A 1 7.74 5.08 -4.85
C MET A 1 7.86 4.96 -3.34
N SER A 2 6.76 4.73 -2.65
CA SER A 2 6.75 4.67 -1.17
C SER A 2 5.83 3.55 -0.72
N ILE A 3 6.22 2.85 0.35
CA ILE A 3 5.37 1.84 0.99
C ILE A 3 4.51 2.54 2.03
N VAL A 4 3.20 2.35 1.94
CA VAL A 4 2.21 2.90 2.88
C VAL A 4 1.63 1.76 3.67
N TYR A 5 1.72 1.86 4.99
CA TYR A 5 1.12 0.91 5.91
C TYR A 5 -0.24 1.43 6.37
N GLN A 6 -1.27 0.60 6.23
CA GLN A 6 -2.62 0.91 6.64
C GLN A 6 -3.12 -0.17 7.60
N THR A 7 -3.24 0.20 8.86
CA THR A 7 -3.77 -0.70 9.90
C THR A 7 -5.28 -0.61 9.93
N ASP A 8 -5.94 -1.72 9.67
CA ASP A 8 -7.38 -1.86 9.88
C ASP A 8 -7.66 -1.95 11.39
N LYS A 9 -8.38 -0.97 11.93
CA LYS A 9 -8.66 -0.87 13.37
C LYS A 9 -9.67 -1.90 13.87
N ARG A 10 -10.44 -2.54 12.98
CA ARG A 10 -11.45 -3.54 13.37
C ARG A 10 -10.81 -4.91 13.55
N SER A 11 -9.96 -5.30 12.62
CA SER A 11 -9.30 -6.60 12.60
C SER A 11 -7.89 -6.59 13.21
N GLY A 12 -7.30 -5.40 13.42
CA GLY A 12 -5.92 -5.24 13.88
C GLY A 12 -4.87 -5.61 12.81
N ILE A 13 -5.29 -5.88 11.58
CA ILE A 13 -4.41 -6.31 10.50
C ILE A 13 -3.80 -5.07 9.83
N THR A 14 -2.48 -5.07 9.68
CA THR A 14 -1.78 -4.02 8.94
C THR A 14 -1.57 -4.48 7.50
N TYR A 15 -1.99 -3.66 6.54
CA TYR A 15 -1.80 -3.90 5.11
C TYR A 15 -0.71 -3.00 4.57
N ALA A 16 0.13 -3.53 3.69
CA ALA A 16 1.17 -2.80 2.99
C ALA A 16 0.75 -2.51 1.54
N TYR A 17 0.78 -1.24 1.18
CA TYR A 17 0.46 -0.75 -0.16
C TYR A 17 1.67 -0.09 -0.81
N GLU A 18 1.95 -0.44 -2.06
CA GLU A 18 2.93 0.25 -2.88
C GLU A 18 2.27 1.49 -3.48
N SER A 19 2.78 2.67 -3.16
CA SER A 19 2.32 3.92 -3.77
C SER A 19 3.27 4.36 -4.89
N LYS A 20 2.75 4.39 -6.12
CA LYS A 20 3.42 4.94 -7.31
C LYS A 20 2.74 6.23 -7.72
N SER A 21 3.46 7.34 -7.56
CA SER A 21 3.08 8.63 -8.13
C SER A 21 3.52 8.69 -9.58
N TYR A 22 2.62 9.09 -10.48
CA TYR A 22 2.91 9.30 -11.89
C TYR A 22 2.24 10.58 -12.38
N TRP A 23 2.81 11.18 -13.41
CA TRP A 23 2.21 12.33 -14.08
C TRP A 23 1.19 11.83 -15.10
N ASP A 24 -0.07 12.15 -14.88
CA ASP A 24 -1.14 11.80 -15.79
C ASP A 24 -1.20 12.84 -16.92
N LYS A 25 -0.85 12.42 -18.15
CA LYS A 25 -0.74 13.32 -19.31
C LYS A 25 -2.11 13.77 -19.83
N GLU A 26 -3.15 12.97 -19.62
CA GLU A 26 -4.51 13.25 -20.07
C GLU A 26 -5.15 14.34 -19.22
N THR A 27 -5.09 14.16 -17.90
CA THR A 27 -5.64 15.12 -16.94
C THR A 27 -4.68 16.25 -16.56
N LYS A 28 -3.40 16.17 -16.97
CA LYS A 28 -2.31 17.10 -16.65
C LYS A 28 -2.14 17.35 -15.15
N MET A 29 -2.30 16.30 -14.35
CA MET A 29 -2.21 16.37 -12.89
C MET A 29 -1.37 15.20 -12.35
N PRO A 30 -0.70 15.38 -11.19
CA PRO A 30 -0.05 14.26 -10.51
C PRO A 30 -1.12 13.31 -9.95
N ARG A 31 -0.99 12.03 -10.28
CA ARG A 31 -1.84 10.96 -9.75
C ARG A 31 -1.01 9.98 -8.94
N CYS A 32 -1.66 9.30 -8.01
CA CYS A 32 -1.07 8.21 -7.26
C CYS A 32 -1.91 6.96 -7.42
N LYS A 33 -1.25 5.84 -7.74
CA LYS A 33 -1.86 4.51 -7.71
C LYS A 33 -1.31 3.76 -6.52
N ARG A 34 -2.21 3.11 -5.77
CA ARG A 34 -1.85 2.22 -4.66
C ARG A 34 -2.11 0.78 -5.10
N THR A 35 -1.11 -0.07 -4.97
CA THR A 35 -1.21 -1.51 -5.24
C THR A 35 -1.05 -2.25 -3.91
N LEU A 36 -1.93 -3.21 -3.61
CA LEU A 36 -1.77 -4.06 -2.45
C LEU A 36 -0.54 -4.95 -2.65
N ILE A 37 0.46 -4.84 -1.76
CA ILE A 37 1.63 -5.73 -1.77
C ILE A 37 1.33 -6.96 -0.91
N GLY A 38 0.61 -6.76 0.19
CA GLY A 38 0.29 -7.82 1.13
C GLY A 38 -0.10 -7.32 2.51
N ARG A 39 -0.16 -8.23 3.46
CA ARG A 39 -0.38 -7.98 4.89
C ARG A 39 0.96 -7.96 5.61
N VAL A 40 1.11 -7.08 6.60
CA VAL A 40 2.23 -7.06 7.54
C VAL A 40 1.91 -8.01 8.69
N ASP A 41 2.81 -8.96 8.97
CA ASP A 41 2.70 -9.76 10.17
C ASP A 41 3.10 -8.93 11.39
N PRO A 42 2.25 -8.87 12.44
CA PRO A 42 2.52 -8.03 13.60
C PRO A 42 3.68 -8.55 14.46
N GLU A 43 4.02 -9.83 14.36
CA GLU A 43 5.08 -10.45 15.16
C GLU A 43 6.48 -10.28 14.53
N THR A 44 6.58 -10.38 13.20
CA THR A 44 7.87 -10.31 12.48
C THR A 44 8.10 -8.98 11.78
N GLY A 45 7.04 -8.18 11.56
CA GLY A 45 7.10 -6.97 10.73
C GLY A 45 7.27 -7.24 9.24
N GLU A 46 7.23 -8.51 8.82
CA GLU A 46 7.39 -8.89 7.42
C GLU A 46 6.10 -8.69 6.62
N ILE A 47 6.23 -8.29 5.35
CA ILE A 47 5.11 -8.14 4.42
C ILE A 47 4.89 -9.49 3.73
N LYS A 48 3.82 -10.19 4.08
CA LYS A 48 3.38 -11.40 3.39
C LYS A 48 2.39 -11.07 2.27
N PRO A 49 2.64 -11.49 1.02
CA PRO A 49 1.68 -11.33 -0.05
C PRO A 49 0.39 -12.06 0.29
N THR A 50 -0.73 -11.44 -0.04
CA THR A 50 -2.05 -12.08 0.05
C THR A 50 -2.35 -12.65 -1.34
N ASP A 51 -2.66 -13.94 -1.42
CA ASP A 51 -2.97 -14.68 -2.65
C ASP A 51 -4.34 -14.27 -3.23
#